data_AF-A0A2V8NYX6-F1
#
_entry.id   AF-A0A2V8NYX6-F1
#
_cell.length_a   1.000
_cell.length_b   1.000
_cell.length_c   1.000
_cell.angle_alpha   90.00
_cell.angle_beta   90.00
_cell.angle_gamma   90.00
#
_symmetry.space_group_name_H-M   'P 1'
#
loop_
_entity.id
_entity.type
_entity.pdbx_description
1 polymer ?
#
loop_
_entity_poly.entity_id
_entity_poly.type
_entity_poly.pdbx_seq_one_letter_code
_entity_poly.pdbx_strand_id
1 'polypeptide(L)'
;MSEQLSWCPSPPLYRVDWESIEQEFPITRRMANCPQDSIHHAEGDVLTHTQMVVETLASDRRWRDLPPLEREIAFAASLLHDIAKPDCTRTEDGRITSRGHSRRGAITARSLLWGRGMPIDVREQVVNLIRHHQIPFFLIDKPESQRTLFEVSQRVRCDLLALVAMADALGRVSEDQQKLLDNISLFREFAEEQNCLRVPRLFPSGHSRFLYFRKEGRDPDYLAYDDTICVVVMMSGLPGAGKDCWVALNLPDLPVISLDELRREMKVKPSLNQGPVVSKAREMAREFLRKKQPFIWNATNISRQMRELAINLFAAYNARVRIVYIEASEDHLYAQNRERAYSVPAEVIRKLIDRWEVPDLTEAHRVDWIEEFPNAAQVIKF
;
A
#
# COMPACT_ATOMS: atom_id res chain seq x y z
N MET A 1 15.67 -12.55 -10.76
CA MET A 1 15.70 -11.67 -11.96
C MET A 1 14.33 -11.81 -12.59
N SER A 2 13.42 -10.84 -12.35
CA SER A 2 12.12 -10.89 -13.00
C SER A 2 12.34 -10.77 -14.50
N GLU A 3 11.60 -11.54 -15.28
CA GLU A 3 11.39 -11.20 -16.69
C GLU A 3 10.94 -9.74 -16.72
N GLN A 4 11.63 -8.93 -17.51
CA GLN A 4 11.20 -7.58 -17.85
C GLN A 4 9.71 -7.63 -18.16
N LEU A 5 8.90 -6.74 -17.57
CA LEU A 5 7.46 -6.72 -17.83
C LEU A 5 7.26 -6.65 -19.35
N SER A 6 6.75 -7.73 -19.94
CA SER A 6 6.67 -7.95 -21.40
C SER A 6 5.98 -6.78 -22.11
N TRP A 7 5.06 -6.13 -21.40
CA TRP A 7 4.24 -5.02 -21.82
C TRP A 7 4.88 -3.63 -21.62
N CYS A 8 6.03 -3.51 -20.98
CA CYS A 8 6.74 -2.24 -20.84
C CYS A 8 7.52 -1.91 -22.12
N PRO A 9 7.23 -0.79 -22.81
CA PRO A 9 7.91 -0.42 -24.04
C PRO A 9 9.42 -0.26 -23.82
N SER A 10 10.20 -0.76 -24.78
CA SER A 10 11.65 -0.77 -24.70
C SER A 10 12.31 -0.07 -25.90
N PRO A 11 13.59 0.36 -25.76
CA PRO A 11 14.33 0.93 -26.86
C PRO A 11 14.47 -0.05 -28.03
N PRO A 12 14.59 0.45 -29.27
CA PRO A 12 14.64 1.86 -29.66
C PRO A 12 13.25 2.47 -29.93
N LEU A 13 12.21 1.64 -30.04
CA LEU A 13 10.91 2.07 -30.57
C LEU A 13 9.98 2.65 -29.51
N TYR A 14 10.07 2.17 -28.26
CA TYR A 14 9.17 2.54 -27.16
C TYR A 14 7.68 2.47 -27.56
N ARG A 15 7.33 1.50 -28.42
CA ARG A 15 5.97 1.28 -28.88
C ARG A 15 5.17 0.53 -27.81
N VAL A 16 3.98 1.03 -27.50
CA VAL A 16 3.03 0.36 -26.61
C VAL A 16 2.28 -0.72 -27.39
N ASP A 17 2.30 -1.95 -26.88
CA ASP A 17 1.59 -3.09 -27.45
C ASP A 17 0.23 -3.25 -26.76
N TRP A 18 -0.78 -2.53 -27.24
CA TRP A 18 -2.14 -2.58 -26.70
C TRP A 18 -2.81 -3.94 -26.86
N GLU A 19 -2.47 -4.69 -27.91
CA GLU A 19 -3.02 -6.03 -28.12
C GLU A 19 -2.55 -6.98 -27.01
N SER A 20 -1.25 -6.99 -26.72
CA SER A 20 -0.69 -7.77 -25.61
C SER A 20 -1.25 -7.32 -24.26
N ILE A 21 -1.33 -6.01 -24.02
CA ILE A 21 -1.86 -5.45 -22.76
C ILE A 21 -3.31 -5.86 -22.53
N GLU A 22 -4.18 -5.75 -23.53
CA GLU A 22 -5.60 -6.11 -23.37
C GLU A 22 -5.83 -7.60 -23.20
N GLN A 23 -4.97 -8.44 -23.79
CA GLN A 23 -4.98 -9.89 -23.57
C GLN A 23 -4.55 -10.24 -22.14
N GLU A 24 -3.49 -9.60 -21.64
CA GLU A 24 -2.97 -9.84 -20.30
C GLU A 24 -3.85 -9.25 -19.19
N PHE A 25 -4.52 -8.12 -19.45
CA PHE A 25 -5.32 -7.40 -18.46
C PHE A 25 -6.79 -7.32 -18.87
N PRO A 26 -7.60 -8.40 -18.72
CA PRO A 26 -9.02 -8.41 -19.08
C PRO A 26 -9.87 -7.30 -18.44
N ILE A 27 -9.38 -6.67 -17.38
CA ILE A 27 -10.00 -5.51 -16.72
C ILE A 27 -10.09 -4.28 -17.64
N THR A 28 -9.25 -4.16 -18.67
CA THR A 28 -9.32 -3.09 -19.68
C THR A 28 -10.69 -3.03 -20.34
N ARG A 29 -11.36 -4.17 -20.54
CA ARG A 29 -12.73 -4.22 -21.08
C ARG A 29 -13.75 -3.52 -20.18
N ARG A 30 -13.55 -3.54 -18.86
CA ARG A 30 -14.41 -2.81 -17.92
C ARG A 30 -14.11 -1.31 -17.95
N MET A 31 -12.85 -0.93 -18.16
CA MET A 31 -12.43 0.46 -18.31
C MET A 31 -13.01 1.08 -19.60
N ALA A 32 -13.03 0.33 -20.70
CA ALA A 32 -13.64 0.76 -21.97
C ALA A 32 -15.14 1.08 -21.86
N ASN A 33 -15.84 0.41 -20.94
CA ASN A 33 -17.26 0.61 -20.68
C ASN A 33 -17.54 1.59 -19.54
N CYS A 34 -16.51 2.24 -18.99
CA CYS A 34 -16.64 3.15 -17.85
C CYS A 34 -16.57 4.60 -18.34
N PRO A 35 -17.69 5.33 -18.41
CA PRO A 35 -17.68 6.73 -18.84
C PRO A 35 -16.99 7.61 -17.79
N GLN A 36 -16.46 8.75 -18.25
CA GLN A 36 -15.88 9.78 -17.40
C GLN A 36 -16.62 11.11 -17.52
N ASP A 37 -16.33 12.06 -16.64
CA ASP A 37 -16.93 13.40 -16.70
C ASP A 37 -16.44 14.15 -17.94
N SER A 38 -17.35 14.59 -18.80
CA SER A 38 -17.01 15.19 -20.10
C SER A 38 -16.31 16.54 -20.02
N ILE A 39 -16.26 17.20 -18.86
CA ILE A 39 -15.50 18.44 -18.69
C ILE A 39 -14.04 18.13 -18.35
N HIS A 40 -13.82 17.17 -17.46
CA HIS A 40 -12.47 16.79 -17.04
C HIS A 40 -11.84 15.71 -17.90
N HIS A 41 -12.63 15.01 -18.72
CA HIS A 41 -12.24 13.87 -19.56
C HIS A 41 -13.07 13.86 -20.85
N ALA A 42 -12.88 14.87 -21.71
CA ALA A 42 -13.61 14.96 -22.97
C ALA A 42 -13.21 13.85 -23.97
N GLU A 43 -12.11 13.11 -23.72
CA GLU A 43 -11.70 11.92 -24.47
C GLU A 43 -12.64 10.72 -24.32
N GLY A 44 -13.52 10.71 -23.32
CA GLY A 44 -14.56 9.70 -23.16
C GLY A 44 -14.32 8.73 -22.01
N ASP A 45 -14.06 7.46 -22.31
CA ASP A 45 -14.00 6.40 -21.31
C ASP A 45 -12.62 6.25 -20.64
N VAL A 46 -12.58 5.45 -19.57
CA VAL A 46 -11.38 5.24 -18.76
C VAL A 46 -10.25 4.54 -19.53
N LEU A 47 -10.55 3.61 -20.45
CA LEU A 47 -9.52 2.95 -21.23
C LEU A 47 -8.90 3.93 -22.23
N THR A 48 -9.72 4.69 -22.96
CA THR A 48 -9.24 5.71 -23.89
C THR A 48 -8.30 6.71 -23.20
N HIS A 49 -8.69 7.20 -22.01
CA HIS A 49 -7.81 8.04 -21.19
C HIS A 49 -6.51 7.33 -20.81
N THR A 50 -6.59 6.10 -20.29
CA THR A 50 -5.41 5.33 -19.91
C THR A 50 -4.46 5.14 -21.11
N GLN A 51 -5.00 4.96 -22.31
CA GLN A 51 -4.20 4.84 -23.53
C GLN A 51 -3.41 6.11 -23.81
N MET A 52 -4.07 7.26 -23.78
CA MET A 52 -3.43 8.56 -23.95
C MET A 52 -2.35 8.82 -22.90
N VAL A 53 -2.59 8.47 -21.63
CA VAL A 53 -1.62 8.63 -20.53
C VAL A 53 -0.36 7.79 -20.77
N VAL A 54 -0.54 6.52 -21.11
CA VAL A 54 0.58 5.59 -21.31
C VAL A 54 1.39 5.93 -22.56
N GLU A 55 0.74 6.36 -23.64
CA GLU A 55 1.41 6.82 -24.86
C GLU A 55 2.18 8.13 -24.64
N THR A 56 1.61 9.04 -23.86
CA THR A 56 2.27 10.27 -23.43
C THR A 56 3.53 9.95 -22.62
N LEU A 57 3.42 9.05 -21.64
CA LEU A 57 4.57 8.62 -20.83
C LEU A 57 5.66 7.97 -21.70
N ALA A 58 5.27 7.05 -22.60
CA ALA A 58 6.21 6.37 -23.49
C ALA A 58 6.91 7.32 -24.47
N SER A 59 6.31 8.49 -24.75
CA SER A 59 6.88 9.56 -25.57
C SER A 59 7.79 10.53 -24.78
N ASP A 60 7.70 10.53 -23.45
CA ASP A 60 8.46 11.44 -22.59
C ASP A 60 9.92 11.01 -22.47
N ARG A 61 10.84 11.90 -22.86
CA ARG A 61 12.28 11.68 -22.71
C ARG A 61 12.70 11.45 -21.25
N ARG A 62 12.07 12.15 -20.29
CA ARG A 62 12.36 11.98 -18.86
C ARG A 62 12.10 10.55 -18.41
N TRP A 63 11.03 9.93 -18.91
CA TRP A 63 10.75 8.51 -18.66
C TRP A 63 11.74 7.62 -19.40
N ARG A 64 12.02 7.86 -20.68
CA ARG A 64 12.98 7.05 -21.47
C ARG A 64 14.39 7.01 -20.86
N ASP A 65 14.81 8.13 -20.27
CA ASP A 65 16.12 8.30 -19.63
C ASP A 65 16.20 7.66 -18.22
N LEU A 66 15.08 7.16 -17.65
CA LEU A 66 15.09 6.42 -16.39
C LEU A 66 15.79 5.06 -16.53
N PRO A 67 16.35 4.53 -15.41
CA PRO A 67 16.76 3.13 -15.33
C PRO A 67 15.62 2.16 -15.70
N PRO A 68 15.90 0.98 -16.28
CA PRO A 68 14.88 0.04 -16.75
C PRO A 68 13.78 -0.28 -15.72
N LEU A 69 14.17 -0.58 -14.48
CA LEU A 69 13.22 -0.90 -13.41
C LEU A 69 12.31 0.28 -13.08
N GLU A 70 12.84 1.50 -13.03
CA GLU A 70 12.05 2.71 -12.74
C GLU A 70 11.08 3.01 -13.89
N ARG A 71 11.46 2.73 -15.14
CA ARG A 71 10.56 2.81 -16.29
C ARG A 71 9.40 1.85 -16.17
N GLU A 72 9.68 0.59 -15.83
CA GLU A 72 8.67 -0.45 -15.62
C GLU A 72 7.70 -0.07 -14.51
N ILE A 73 8.22 0.44 -13.39
CA ILE A 73 7.39 0.90 -12.26
C ILE A 73 6.47 2.04 -12.67
N ALA A 74 7.01 3.09 -13.31
CA ALA A 74 6.21 4.24 -13.74
C ALA A 74 5.18 3.84 -14.82
N PHE A 75 5.57 2.99 -15.77
CA PHE A 75 4.68 2.49 -16.82
C PHE A 75 3.53 1.66 -16.25
N ALA A 76 3.84 0.71 -15.36
CA ALA A 76 2.84 -0.10 -14.66
C ALA A 76 1.86 0.76 -13.86
N ALA A 77 2.38 1.78 -13.16
CA ALA A 77 1.55 2.70 -12.39
C ALA A 77 0.62 3.51 -13.31
N SER A 78 1.12 4.05 -14.42
CA SER A 78 0.31 4.79 -15.40
C SER A 78 -0.76 3.92 -16.06
N LEU A 79 -0.42 2.67 -16.43
CA LEU A 79 -1.38 1.73 -17.02
C LEU A 79 -2.52 1.36 -16.05
N LEU A 80 -2.25 1.35 -14.74
CA LEU A 80 -3.18 0.86 -13.72
C LEU A 80 -3.74 1.96 -12.81
N HIS A 81 -3.39 3.24 -13.02
CA HIS A 81 -3.71 4.34 -12.09
C HIS A 81 -5.22 4.45 -11.82
N ASP A 82 -6.02 4.19 -12.85
CA ASP A 82 -7.48 4.27 -12.85
C ASP A 82 -8.19 2.92 -12.94
N ILE A 83 -7.48 1.82 -12.69
CA ILE A 83 -8.00 0.44 -12.81
C ILE A 83 -9.30 0.18 -12.03
N ALA A 84 -9.55 0.96 -10.98
CA ALA A 84 -10.73 0.84 -10.12
C ALA A 84 -11.81 1.88 -10.35
N LYS A 85 -11.68 2.81 -11.31
CA LYS A 85 -12.79 3.69 -11.70
C LYS A 85 -14.07 2.88 -11.98
N PRO A 86 -14.06 1.76 -12.75
CA PRO A 86 -15.24 0.93 -12.96
C PRO A 86 -15.95 0.43 -11.68
N ASP A 87 -15.21 0.26 -10.57
CA ASP A 87 -15.78 -0.14 -9.28
C ASP A 87 -16.37 1.06 -8.49
N CYS A 88 -15.90 2.27 -8.77
CA CYS A 88 -16.17 3.49 -7.98
C CYS A 88 -17.00 4.56 -8.71
N THR A 89 -17.16 4.47 -10.03
CA THR A 89 -17.83 5.48 -10.85
C THR A 89 -19.34 5.50 -10.64
N ARG A 90 -19.90 6.65 -10.28
CA ARG A 90 -21.34 6.89 -10.09
C ARG A 90 -21.73 8.24 -10.68
N THR A 91 -23.02 8.43 -10.94
CA THR A 91 -23.57 9.73 -11.33
C THR A 91 -24.10 10.44 -10.09
N GLU A 92 -23.58 11.62 -9.79
CA GLU A 92 -23.99 12.50 -8.69
C GLU A 92 -24.28 13.89 -9.27
N ASP A 93 -25.48 14.43 -9.03
CA ASP A 93 -25.91 15.76 -9.50
C ASP A 93 -25.69 16.00 -11.01
N GLY A 94 -25.93 14.96 -11.82
CA GLY A 94 -25.73 15.01 -13.28
C GLY A 94 -24.27 14.95 -13.74
N ARG A 95 -23.31 14.82 -12.82
CA ARG A 95 -21.88 14.66 -13.09
C ARG A 95 -21.40 13.25 -12.80
N ILE A 96 -20.35 12.82 -13.48
CA ILE A 96 -19.73 11.52 -13.24
C ILE A 96 -18.61 11.69 -12.21
N THR A 97 -18.67 10.94 -11.12
CA THR A 97 -17.64 10.96 -10.08
C THR A 97 -17.11 9.56 -9.82
N SER A 98 -15.81 9.44 -9.52
CA SER A 98 -15.16 8.16 -9.20
C SER A 98 -14.45 8.25 -7.84
N ARG A 99 -15.14 8.78 -6.83
CA ARG A 99 -14.55 9.04 -5.51
C ARG A 99 -14.02 7.74 -4.90
N GLY A 100 -12.79 7.78 -4.38
CA GLY A 100 -12.13 6.63 -3.75
C GLY A 100 -11.45 5.64 -4.71
N HIS A 101 -11.49 5.87 -6.03
CA HIS A 101 -10.86 4.98 -7.01
C HIS A 101 -9.36 4.78 -6.75
N SER A 102 -8.59 5.79 -6.35
CA SER A 102 -7.14 5.62 -6.12
C SER A 102 -6.86 4.65 -4.97
N ARG A 103 -7.69 4.67 -3.91
CA ARG A 103 -7.60 3.69 -2.81
C ARG A 103 -7.99 2.28 -3.26
N ARG A 104 -9.10 2.14 -3.98
CA ARG A 104 -9.54 0.83 -4.47
C ARG A 104 -8.57 0.28 -5.51
N GLY A 105 -8.06 1.15 -6.39
CA GLY A 105 -7.10 0.85 -7.46
C GLY A 105 -5.80 0.31 -6.91
N ALA A 106 -5.27 0.90 -5.83
CA ALA A 106 -4.12 0.37 -5.13
C ALA A 106 -4.33 -1.08 -4.64
N ILE A 107 -5.52 -1.40 -4.09
CA ILE A 107 -5.84 -2.76 -3.64
C ILE A 107 -5.98 -3.72 -4.83
N THR A 108 -6.71 -3.31 -5.87
CA THR A 108 -6.91 -4.10 -7.09
C THR A 108 -5.57 -4.41 -7.78
N ALA A 109 -4.71 -3.39 -7.96
CA ALA A 109 -3.40 -3.53 -8.56
C ALA A 109 -2.48 -4.42 -7.71
N ARG A 110 -2.50 -4.29 -6.37
CA ARG A 110 -1.74 -5.17 -5.49
C ARG A 110 -2.10 -6.63 -5.68
N SER A 111 -3.40 -6.95 -5.66
CA SER A 111 -3.89 -8.32 -5.88
C SER A 111 -3.49 -8.85 -7.26
N LEU A 112 -3.67 -8.04 -8.30
CA LEU A 112 -3.38 -8.38 -9.70
C LEU A 112 -1.88 -8.69 -9.92
N LEU A 113 -1.00 -7.86 -9.36
CA LEU A 113 0.45 -7.96 -9.52
C LEU A 113 1.05 -9.04 -8.62
N TRP A 114 0.48 -9.24 -7.43
CA TRP A 114 0.85 -10.35 -6.54
C TRP A 114 0.54 -11.71 -7.17
N GLY A 115 -0.63 -11.88 -7.80
CA GLY A 115 -0.97 -13.10 -8.54
C GLY A 115 -0.12 -13.34 -9.80
N ARG A 116 0.66 -12.33 -10.22
CA ARG A 116 1.68 -12.44 -11.29
C ARG A 116 3.10 -12.67 -10.75
N GLY A 117 3.27 -12.83 -9.44
CA GLY A 117 4.57 -13.04 -8.83
C GLY A 117 5.49 -11.81 -8.87
N MET A 118 4.94 -10.61 -9.03
CA MET A 118 5.75 -9.39 -8.96
C MET A 118 6.39 -9.24 -7.57
N PRO A 119 7.72 -9.03 -7.47
CA PRO A 119 8.41 -8.82 -6.19
C PRO A 119 7.76 -7.71 -5.35
N ILE A 120 7.70 -7.90 -4.03
CA ILE A 120 6.98 -6.99 -3.11
C ILE A 120 7.48 -5.54 -3.20
N ASP A 121 8.79 -5.34 -3.29
CA ASP A 121 9.43 -4.03 -3.34
C ASP A 121 9.09 -3.27 -4.62
N VAL A 122 9.06 -3.96 -5.75
CA VAL A 122 8.65 -3.41 -7.05
C VAL A 122 7.13 -3.16 -7.06
N ARG A 123 6.35 -4.16 -6.61
CA ARG A 123 4.89 -4.08 -6.59
C ARG A 123 4.40 -2.93 -5.73
N GLU A 124 4.92 -2.77 -4.52
CA GLU A 124 4.46 -1.72 -3.62
C GLU A 124 4.89 -0.32 -4.10
N GLN A 125 5.97 -0.18 -4.89
CA GLN A 125 6.25 1.08 -5.58
C GLN A 125 5.16 1.43 -6.60
N VAL A 126 4.77 0.47 -7.45
CA VAL A 126 3.66 0.64 -8.42
C VAL A 126 2.36 0.98 -7.70
N VAL A 127 2.02 0.20 -6.67
CA VAL A 127 0.76 0.36 -5.93
C VAL A 127 0.69 1.69 -5.20
N ASN A 128 1.79 2.17 -4.63
CA ASN A 128 1.80 3.47 -3.96
C ASN A 128 1.77 4.65 -4.96
N LEU A 129 2.37 4.52 -6.16
CA LEU A 129 2.16 5.50 -7.23
C LEU A 129 0.67 5.58 -7.62
N ILE A 130 0.00 4.44 -7.83
CA ILE A 130 -1.44 4.38 -8.12
C ILE A 130 -2.24 5.00 -6.98
N ARG A 131 -1.89 4.70 -5.72
CA ARG A 131 -2.62 5.23 -4.55
C ARG A 131 -2.58 6.75 -4.48
N HIS A 132 -1.46 7.35 -4.88
CA HIS A 132 -1.17 8.76 -4.67
C HIS A 132 -1.16 9.58 -5.96
N HIS A 133 -1.53 9.01 -7.12
CA HIS A 133 -1.36 9.66 -8.43
C HIS A 133 -2.02 11.04 -8.54
N GLN A 134 -3.12 11.28 -7.83
CA GLN A 134 -3.80 12.58 -7.82
C GLN A 134 -3.21 13.61 -6.84
N ILE A 135 -2.27 13.22 -5.96
CA ILE A 135 -1.70 14.13 -4.96
C ILE A 135 -1.04 15.35 -5.60
N PRO A 136 -0.19 15.21 -6.65
CA PRO A 136 0.45 16.36 -7.28
C PRO A 136 -0.54 17.41 -7.82
N PHE A 137 -1.75 17.01 -8.22
CA PHE A 137 -2.76 17.95 -8.73
C PHE A 137 -3.32 18.89 -7.66
N PHE A 138 -3.28 18.49 -6.39
CA PHE A 138 -4.06 19.17 -5.33
C PHE A 138 -3.27 19.45 -4.06
N LEU A 139 -1.99 19.05 -3.97
CA LEU A 139 -1.25 19.12 -2.71
C LEU A 139 -1.05 20.56 -2.23
N ILE A 140 -0.60 21.44 -3.13
CA ILE A 140 -0.13 22.79 -2.78
C ILE A 140 -1.26 23.68 -2.26
N ASP A 141 -2.49 23.42 -2.72
CA ASP A 141 -3.68 24.15 -2.28
C ASP A 141 -4.18 23.72 -0.87
N LYS A 142 -3.53 22.75 -0.21
CA LYS A 142 -3.98 22.22 1.09
C LYS A 142 -3.20 22.81 2.25
N PRO A 143 -3.86 23.15 3.38
CA PRO A 143 -3.18 23.63 4.59
C PRO A 143 -2.11 22.67 5.13
N GLU A 144 -2.34 21.37 5.03
CA GLU A 144 -1.45 20.30 5.52
C GLU A 144 -0.55 19.72 4.41
N SER A 145 -0.15 20.56 3.44
CA SER A 145 0.65 20.15 2.28
C SER A 145 1.98 19.52 2.68
N GLN A 146 2.71 20.12 3.64
CA GLN A 146 4.00 19.58 4.12
C GLN A 146 3.83 18.20 4.77
N ARG A 147 2.87 18.06 5.68
CA ARG A 147 2.61 16.79 6.37
C ARG A 147 2.24 15.69 5.39
N THR A 148 1.37 16.01 4.42
CA THR A 148 0.94 15.10 3.37
C THR A 148 2.12 14.72 2.46
N LEU A 149 2.97 15.68 2.07
CA LEU A 149 4.18 15.42 1.29
C LEU A 149 5.11 14.45 2.02
N PHE A 150 5.36 14.67 3.31
CA PHE A 150 6.21 13.78 4.11
C PHE A 150 5.62 12.39 4.18
N GLU A 151 4.31 12.27 4.43
CA GLU A 151 3.61 10.99 4.43
C GLU A 151 3.77 10.26 3.08
N VAL A 152 3.59 10.94 1.96
CA VAL A 152 3.76 10.36 0.61
C VAL A 152 5.21 9.95 0.35
N SER A 153 6.18 10.79 0.72
CA SER A 153 7.61 10.51 0.52
C SER A 153 8.09 9.25 1.24
N GLN A 154 7.42 8.83 2.33
CA GLN A 154 7.73 7.57 3.02
C GLN A 154 7.36 6.31 2.21
N ARG A 155 6.59 6.45 1.12
CA ARG A 155 6.07 5.34 0.32
C ARG A 155 6.40 5.42 -1.16
N VAL A 156 6.62 6.65 -1.66
CA VAL A 156 6.75 6.92 -3.08
C VAL A 156 7.89 7.90 -3.30
N ARG A 157 8.69 7.63 -4.33
CA ARG A 157 9.58 8.60 -4.95
C ARG A 157 8.78 9.72 -5.61
N CYS A 158 8.82 10.91 -5.03
CA CYS A 158 8.01 12.04 -5.49
C CYS A 158 8.36 12.48 -6.92
N ASP A 159 9.58 12.24 -7.40
CA ASP A 159 9.95 12.46 -8.81
C ASP A 159 9.19 11.54 -9.77
N LEU A 160 9.06 10.24 -9.44
CA LEU A 160 8.26 9.30 -10.21
C LEU A 160 6.76 9.61 -10.10
N LEU A 161 6.30 10.05 -8.93
CA LEU A 161 4.90 10.46 -8.74
C LEU A 161 4.54 11.67 -9.60
N ALA A 162 5.42 12.67 -9.65
CA ALA A 162 5.27 13.84 -10.52
C ALA A 162 5.29 13.45 -12.00
N LEU A 163 6.13 12.49 -12.41
CA LEU A 163 6.18 11.98 -13.78
C LEU A 163 4.88 11.26 -14.19
N VAL A 164 4.34 10.39 -13.33
CA VAL A 164 3.06 9.71 -13.58
C VAL A 164 1.91 10.72 -13.64
N ALA A 165 1.85 11.67 -12.70
CA ALA A 165 0.82 12.71 -12.70
C ALA A 165 0.92 13.62 -13.93
N MET A 166 2.14 13.94 -14.37
CA MET A 166 2.38 14.71 -15.60
C MET A 166 1.84 13.98 -16.84
N ALA A 167 2.07 12.66 -16.94
CA ALA A 167 1.51 11.86 -18.02
C ALA A 167 -0.03 11.79 -17.96
N ASP A 168 -0.63 11.71 -16.76
CA ASP A 168 -2.09 11.76 -16.56
C ASP A 168 -2.67 13.11 -17.02
N ALA A 169 -2.07 14.23 -16.59
CA ALA A 169 -2.51 15.56 -16.98
C ALA A 169 -2.40 15.80 -18.50
N LEU A 170 -1.29 15.38 -19.12
CA LEU A 170 -1.06 15.54 -20.56
C LEU A 170 -1.87 14.55 -21.41
N GLY A 171 -2.15 13.35 -20.90
CA GLY A 171 -2.94 12.29 -21.54
C GLY A 171 -4.46 12.46 -21.38
N ARG A 172 -4.95 13.69 -21.43
CA ARG A 172 -6.33 14.07 -21.14
C ARG A 172 -6.78 15.22 -22.04
N VAL A 173 -8.07 15.29 -22.37
CA VAL A 173 -8.67 16.46 -23.02
C VAL A 173 -9.54 17.21 -22.01
N SER A 174 -9.04 18.32 -21.47
CA SER A 174 -9.77 19.18 -20.53
C SER A 174 -9.31 20.64 -20.59
N GLU A 175 -10.18 21.58 -20.20
CA GLU A 175 -9.86 23.01 -20.17
C GLU A 175 -8.90 23.38 -19.02
N ASP A 176 -8.83 22.55 -17.97
CA ASP A 176 -8.03 22.77 -16.77
C ASP A 176 -6.62 22.15 -16.82
N GLN A 177 -6.21 21.58 -17.96
CA GLN A 177 -4.93 20.89 -18.11
C GLN A 177 -3.74 21.74 -17.66
N GLN A 178 -3.65 23.01 -18.07
CA GLN A 178 -2.52 23.88 -17.69
C GLN A 178 -2.42 24.05 -16.16
N LYS A 179 -3.55 24.20 -15.47
CA LYS A 179 -3.57 24.31 -14.01
C LYS A 179 -3.02 23.06 -13.34
N LEU A 180 -3.34 21.88 -13.86
CA LEU A 180 -2.79 20.62 -13.36
C LEU A 180 -1.27 20.59 -13.52
N LEU A 181 -0.75 20.99 -14.69
CA LEU A 181 0.69 21.04 -14.97
C LEU A 181 1.43 22.02 -14.05
N ASP A 182 0.83 23.19 -13.78
CA ASP A 182 1.38 24.18 -12.85
C ASP A 182 1.45 23.60 -11.43
N ASN A 183 0.36 22.96 -10.96
CA ASN A 183 0.32 22.32 -9.64
C ASN A 183 1.33 21.17 -9.51
N ILE A 184 1.54 20.37 -10.56
CA ILE A 184 2.56 19.32 -10.58
C ILE A 184 3.98 19.91 -10.48
N SER A 185 4.21 21.03 -11.17
CA SER A 185 5.50 21.73 -11.13
C SER A 185 5.77 22.27 -9.72
N LEU A 186 4.78 22.92 -9.09
CA LEU A 186 4.86 23.38 -7.71
C LEU A 186 5.03 22.22 -6.71
N PHE A 187 4.35 21.10 -6.91
CA PHE A 187 4.54 19.88 -6.11
C PHE A 187 5.99 19.41 -6.16
N ARG A 188 6.59 19.40 -7.35
CA ARG A 188 7.97 18.95 -7.56
C ARG A 188 8.97 19.90 -6.92
N GLU A 189 8.78 21.21 -7.09
CA GLU A 189 9.62 22.24 -6.43
C GLU A 189 9.53 22.13 -4.91
N PHE A 190 8.31 22.02 -4.37
CA PHE A 190 8.09 21.86 -2.94
C PHE A 190 8.76 20.58 -2.39
N ALA A 191 8.65 19.46 -3.11
CA ALA A 191 9.34 18.22 -2.72
C ALA A 191 10.87 18.34 -2.74
N GLU A 192 11.43 19.12 -3.67
CA GLU A 192 12.87 19.41 -3.73
C GLU A 192 13.30 20.29 -2.56
N GLU A 193 12.58 21.38 -2.28
CA GLU A 193 12.84 22.28 -1.14
C GLU A 193 12.81 21.55 0.21
N GLN A 194 11.89 20.59 0.32
CA GLN A 194 11.76 19.74 1.50
C GLN A 194 12.76 18.56 1.54
N ASN A 195 13.67 18.46 0.57
CA ASN A 195 14.66 17.40 0.43
C ASN A 195 14.06 15.99 0.41
N CYS A 196 12.87 15.83 -0.18
CA CYS A 196 12.16 14.57 -0.27
C CYS A 196 11.65 14.23 -1.68
N LEU A 197 12.25 14.82 -2.72
CA LEU A 197 11.86 14.56 -4.11
C LEU A 197 12.24 13.14 -4.56
N ARG A 198 13.50 12.76 -4.37
CA ARG A 198 14.06 11.46 -4.81
C ARG A 198 14.26 10.45 -3.70
N VAL A 199 14.22 10.91 -2.45
CA VAL A 199 14.40 10.10 -1.25
C VAL A 199 13.27 10.38 -0.28
N PRO A 200 12.91 9.44 0.60
CA PRO A 200 11.96 9.72 1.67
C PRO A 200 12.45 10.87 2.56
N ARG A 201 11.53 11.67 3.09
CA ARG A 201 11.85 12.62 4.16
C ARG A 201 12.55 11.89 5.30
N LEU A 202 13.77 12.31 5.61
CA LEU A 202 14.53 11.77 6.73
C LEU A 202 14.01 12.37 8.03
N PHE A 203 13.82 11.57 9.07
CA PHE A 203 13.51 12.06 10.41
C PHE A 203 14.69 11.75 11.34
N PRO A 204 14.90 12.53 12.43
CA PRO A 204 16.03 12.32 13.34
C PRO A 204 16.11 10.90 13.93
N SER A 205 14.97 10.25 14.11
CA SER A 205 14.88 8.85 14.51
C SER A 205 13.55 8.22 14.08
N GLY A 206 13.46 6.88 14.12
CA GLY A 206 12.19 6.18 13.91
C GLY A 206 11.12 6.53 14.96
N HIS A 207 11.52 6.90 16.17
CA HIS A 207 10.62 7.39 17.20
C HIS A 207 10.10 8.80 16.89
N SER A 208 10.97 9.72 16.46
CA SER A 208 10.59 11.07 16.00
C SER A 208 9.58 11.01 14.85
N ARG A 209 9.84 10.15 13.85
CA ARG A 209 8.91 9.89 12.73
C ARG A 209 7.56 9.38 13.22
N PHE A 210 7.56 8.37 14.07
CA PHE A 210 6.34 7.78 14.62
C PHE A 210 5.49 8.83 15.36
N LEU A 211 6.12 9.67 16.18
CA LEU A 211 5.39 10.72 16.89
C LEU A 211 4.90 11.85 15.97
N TYR A 212 5.68 12.22 14.95
CA TYR A 212 5.27 13.22 13.95
C TYR A 212 3.96 12.81 13.26
N PHE A 213 3.85 11.57 12.79
CA PHE A 213 2.63 11.11 12.11
C PHE A 213 1.44 10.87 13.04
N ARG A 214 1.65 10.90 14.37
CA ARG A 214 0.57 10.70 15.37
C ARG A 214 0.01 11.98 15.96
N LYS A 215 0.77 13.09 15.94
CA LYS A 215 0.34 14.37 16.52
C LYS A 215 0.56 15.49 15.52
N GLU A 216 -0.47 16.29 15.29
CA GLU A 216 -0.39 17.49 14.46
C GLU A 216 0.50 18.56 15.08
N GLY A 217 1.03 19.45 14.24
CA GLY A 217 1.83 20.61 14.68
C GLY A 217 3.20 20.28 15.29
N ARG A 218 3.72 19.06 15.12
CA ARG A 218 5.09 18.74 15.51
C ARG A 218 6.09 19.22 14.47
N ASP A 219 7.19 19.78 14.95
CA ASP A 219 8.37 20.04 14.13
C ASP A 219 8.94 18.71 13.60
N PRO A 220 9.10 18.56 12.28
CA PRO A 220 9.65 17.34 11.67
C PRO A 220 11.12 17.08 12.00
N ASP A 221 11.90 18.10 12.36
CA ASP A 221 13.33 17.99 12.70
C ASP A 221 13.57 17.82 14.21
N TYR A 222 12.50 17.82 15.01
CA TYR A 222 12.61 17.60 16.44
C TYR A 222 13.05 16.17 16.79
N LEU A 223 14.23 16.05 17.40
CA LEU A 223 14.71 14.81 18.01
C LEU A 223 13.96 14.55 19.32
N ALA A 224 12.82 13.87 19.22
CA ALA A 224 12.09 13.36 20.37
C ALA A 224 12.96 12.44 21.24
N TYR A 225 12.94 12.71 22.55
CA TYR A 225 13.51 11.80 23.55
C TYR A 225 12.74 10.48 23.53
N ASP A 226 13.47 9.37 23.42
CA ASP A 226 12.87 8.03 23.36
C ASP A 226 12.48 7.56 24.76
N ASP A 227 11.20 7.73 25.09
CA ASP A 227 10.59 7.37 26.37
C ASP A 227 9.91 5.99 26.35
N THR A 228 10.25 5.15 25.37
CA THR A 228 9.53 3.89 25.17
C THR A 228 9.81 2.88 26.29
N ILE A 229 8.75 2.24 26.79
CA ILE A 229 8.82 1.39 28.00
C ILE A 229 9.02 -0.10 27.71
N CYS A 230 8.60 -0.57 26.55
CA CYS A 230 8.72 -1.95 26.09
C CYS A 230 8.52 -2.02 24.58
N VAL A 231 8.82 -3.16 23.97
CA VAL A 231 8.58 -3.41 22.54
C VAL A 231 7.33 -4.27 22.36
N VAL A 232 6.42 -3.83 21.50
CA VAL A 232 5.30 -4.64 21.03
C VAL A 232 5.55 -5.01 19.57
N VAL A 233 5.58 -6.31 19.29
CA VAL A 233 5.74 -6.85 17.95
C VAL A 233 4.36 -7.18 17.39
N MET A 234 3.90 -6.40 16.41
CA MET A 234 2.64 -6.65 15.72
C MET A 234 2.89 -7.46 14.46
N MET A 235 2.32 -8.67 14.40
CA MET A 235 2.35 -9.46 13.17
C MET A 235 1.30 -8.95 12.18
N SER A 236 1.64 -8.91 10.90
CA SER A 236 0.73 -8.57 9.81
C SER A 236 0.97 -9.52 8.64
N GLY A 237 -0.11 -9.96 7.99
CA GLY A 237 -0.03 -10.90 6.87
C GLY A 237 -1.28 -11.76 6.73
N LEU A 238 -1.52 -12.25 5.52
CA LEU A 238 -2.68 -13.09 5.22
C LEU A 238 -2.63 -14.42 6.00
N PRO A 239 -3.79 -15.09 6.21
CA PRO A 239 -3.81 -16.46 6.72
C PRO A 239 -3.00 -17.38 5.81
N GLY A 240 -2.12 -18.20 6.37
CA GLY A 240 -1.21 -19.04 5.59
C GLY A 240 0.08 -18.37 5.14
N ALA A 241 0.37 -17.12 5.54
CA ALA A 241 1.63 -16.45 5.22
C ALA A 241 2.83 -16.85 6.11
N GLY A 242 2.66 -17.75 7.09
CA GLY A 242 3.76 -18.17 7.96
C GLY A 242 3.99 -17.36 9.25
N LYS A 243 3.07 -16.45 9.65
CA LYS A 243 3.18 -15.64 10.90
C LYS A 243 3.53 -16.44 12.15
N ASP A 244 2.80 -17.52 12.41
CA ASP A 244 2.98 -18.33 13.63
C ASP A 244 4.35 -19.03 13.64
N CYS A 245 4.81 -19.50 12.46
CA CYS A 245 6.12 -20.12 12.31
C CYS A 245 7.25 -19.10 12.52
N TRP A 246 7.11 -17.90 11.96
CA TRP A 246 8.08 -16.83 12.16
C TRP A 246 8.21 -16.45 13.64
N VAL A 247 7.08 -16.33 14.34
CA VAL A 247 7.07 -16.05 15.78
C VAL A 247 7.79 -17.15 16.56
N ALA A 248 7.47 -18.42 16.30
CA ALA A 248 8.08 -19.54 17.01
C ALA A 248 9.60 -19.62 16.83
N LEU A 249 10.12 -19.23 15.66
CA LEU A 249 11.56 -19.30 15.37
C LEU A 249 12.34 -18.08 15.83
N ASN A 250 11.75 -16.89 15.70
CA ASN A 250 12.48 -15.64 15.93
C ASN A 250 12.25 -15.06 17.33
N LEU A 251 11.11 -15.35 17.95
CA LEU A 251 10.71 -14.78 19.24
C LEU A 251 10.02 -15.82 20.15
N PRO A 252 10.60 -17.02 20.38
CA PRO A 252 9.96 -18.10 21.13
C PRO A 252 9.64 -17.74 22.58
N ASP A 253 10.44 -16.85 23.19
CA ASP A 253 10.34 -16.52 24.62
C ASP A 253 9.31 -15.42 24.94
N LEU A 254 8.75 -14.77 23.90
CA LEU A 254 7.80 -13.67 24.12
C LEU A 254 6.36 -14.19 24.26
N PRO A 255 5.58 -13.64 25.20
CA PRO A 255 4.16 -13.97 25.30
C PRO A 255 3.42 -13.50 24.03
N VAL A 256 2.54 -14.35 23.52
CA VAL A 256 1.76 -14.10 22.31
C VAL A 256 0.30 -13.86 22.66
N ILE A 257 -0.26 -12.76 22.20
CA ILE A 257 -1.70 -12.51 22.15
C ILE A 257 -2.17 -12.85 20.74
N SER A 258 -2.73 -14.05 20.55
CA SER A 258 -3.25 -14.49 19.26
C SER A 258 -4.77 -14.30 19.20
N LEU A 259 -5.23 -13.41 18.31
CA LEU A 259 -6.67 -13.17 18.14
C LEU A 259 -7.37 -14.38 17.50
N ASP A 260 -6.65 -15.19 16.74
CA ASP A 260 -7.17 -16.43 16.16
C ASP A 260 -7.35 -17.50 17.26
N GLU A 261 -6.45 -17.59 18.23
CA GLU A 261 -6.58 -18.48 19.41
C GLU A 261 -7.73 -18.04 20.31
N LEU A 262 -7.80 -16.75 20.65
CA LEU A 262 -8.88 -16.21 21.49
C LEU A 262 -10.26 -16.46 20.85
N ARG A 263 -10.40 -16.33 19.53
CA ARG A 263 -11.65 -16.71 18.82
C ARG A 263 -12.02 -18.17 19.05
N ARG A 264 -11.05 -19.08 19.01
CA ARG A 264 -11.25 -20.52 19.20
C ARG A 264 -11.63 -20.84 20.64
N GLU A 265 -10.88 -20.32 21.61
CA GLU A 265 -11.15 -20.52 23.04
C GLU A 265 -12.53 -20.02 23.44
N MET A 266 -12.91 -18.84 22.95
CA MET A 266 -14.22 -18.23 23.21
C MET A 266 -15.35 -18.83 22.36
N LYS A 267 -15.06 -19.80 21.48
CA LYS A 267 -16.01 -20.43 20.54
C LYS A 267 -16.80 -19.42 19.69
N VAL A 268 -16.19 -18.26 19.39
CA VAL A 268 -16.81 -17.21 18.57
C VAL A 268 -16.58 -17.55 17.11
N LYS A 269 -17.66 -17.87 16.38
CA LYS A 269 -17.56 -18.09 14.92
C LYS A 269 -17.08 -16.80 14.23
N PRO A 270 -16.25 -16.89 13.17
CA PRO A 270 -15.78 -15.72 12.41
C PRO A 270 -16.91 -14.84 11.83
N SER A 271 -18.10 -15.42 11.64
CA SER A 271 -19.30 -14.73 11.13
C SER A 271 -20.08 -13.95 12.19
N LEU A 272 -19.73 -14.08 13.47
CA LEU A 272 -20.41 -13.44 14.59
C LEU A 272 -19.66 -12.18 15.06
N ASN A 273 -20.28 -11.43 15.98
CA ASN A 273 -19.69 -10.22 16.57
C ASN A 273 -18.30 -10.51 17.17
N GLN A 274 -17.26 -9.90 16.59
CA GLN A 274 -15.86 -10.07 17.00
C GLN A 274 -15.47 -9.17 18.18
N GLY A 275 -16.36 -8.27 18.63
CA GLY A 275 -16.11 -7.32 19.71
C GLY A 275 -15.59 -7.94 21.01
N PRO A 276 -16.16 -9.05 21.52
CA PRO A 276 -15.68 -9.69 22.74
C PRO A 276 -14.23 -10.18 22.67
N VAL A 277 -13.84 -10.78 21.54
CA VAL A 277 -12.46 -11.26 21.31
C VAL A 277 -11.49 -10.09 21.30
N VAL A 278 -11.83 -9.01 20.59
CA VAL A 278 -10.99 -7.81 20.54
C VAL A 278 -10.89 -7.16 21.92
N SER A 279 -11.98 -7.11 22.69
CA SER A 279 -11.95 -6.60 24.07
C SER A 279 -10.99 -7.42 24.94
N LYS A 280 -11.12 -8.75 24.91
CA LYS A 280 -10.25 -9.64 25.69
C LYS A 280 -8.78 -9.50 25.31
N ALA A 281 -8.47 -9.44 24.02
CA ALA A 281 -7.11 -9.22 23.53
C ALA A 281 -6.54 -7.87 24.02
N ARG A 282 -7.36 -6.81 23.99
CA ARG A 282 -6.95 -5.47 24.49
C ARG A 282 -6.74 -5.45 25.99
N GLU A 283 -7.53 -6.18 26.77
CA GLU A 283 -7.34 -6.32 28.21
C GLU A 283 -6.00 -7.00 28.52
N MET A 284 -5.71 -8.13 27.88
CA MET A 284 -4.42 -8.83 28.01
C MET A 284 -3.25 -7.93 27.62
N ALA A 285 -3.37 -7.18 26.52
CA ALA A 285 -2.34 -6.23 26.11
C ALA A 285 -2.11 -5.14 27.17
N ARG A 286 -3.18 -4.59 27.77
CA ARG A 286 -3.05 -3.60 28.86
C ARG A 286 -2.33 -4.16 30.08
N GLU A 287 -2.50 -5.44 30.41
CA GLU A 287 -1.78 -6.08 31.51
C GLU A 287 -0.27 -6.11 31.24
N PHE A 288 0.16 -6.54 30.05
CA PHE A 288 1.58 -6.52 29.68
C PHE A 288 2.15 -5.09 29.61
N LEU A 289 1.41 -4.15 29.02
CA LEU A 289 1.82 -2.75 28.91
C LEU A 289 2.02 -2.10 30.28
N ARG A 290 1.10 -2.34 31.24
CA ARG A 290 1.25 -1.85 32.63
C ARG A 290 2.46 -2.43 33.33
N LYS A 291 2.80 -3.69 33.04
CA LYS A 291 4.00 -4.38 33.55
C LYS A 291 5.27 -4.00 32.79
N LYS A 292 5.18 -3.16 31.75
CA LYS A 292 6.30 -2.83 30.83
C LYS A 292 6.92 -4.08 30.19
N GLN A 293 6.11 -5.12 29.99
CA GLN A 293 6.55 -6.40 29.45
C GLN A 293 6.42 -6.39 27.91
N PRO A 294 7.46 -6.79 27.16
CA PRO A 294 7.35 -7.01 25.72
C PRO A 294 6.40 -8.17 25.40
N PHE A 295 5.66 -8.07 24.29
CA PHE A 295 4.75 -9.13 23.85
C PHE A 295 4.50 -9.05 22.34
N ILE A 296 3.92 -10.12 21.80
CA ILE A 296 3.54 -10.25 20.39
C ILE A 296 2.03 -10.10 20.25
N TRP A 297 1.60 -9.22 19.34
CA TRP A 297 0.21 -9.10 18.92
C TRP A 297 0.03 -9.81 17.57
N ASN A 298 -0.51 -11.03 17.60
CA ASN A 298 -0.64 -11.86 16.42
C ASN A 298 -2.09 -11.87 15.90
N ALA A 299 -2.29 -11.25 14.74
CA ALA A 299 -3.53 -11.27 13.96
C ALA A 299 -3.20 -11.06 12.48
N THR A 300 -4.20 -11.08 11.62
CA THR A 300 -4.00 -10.80 10.19
C THR A 300 -3.53 -9.36 9.96
N ASN A 301 -4.15 -8.37 10.63
CA ASN A 301 -3.74 -6.97 10.60
C ASN A 301 -3.50 -6.44 9.16
N ILE A 302 -4.39 -6.82 8.24
CA ILE A 302 -4.24 -6.61 6.78
C ILE A 302 -4.71 -5.24 6.30
N SER A 303 -5.36 -4.43 7.13
CA SER A 303 -5.75 -3.06 6.79
C SER A 303 -5.13 -2.06 7.76
N ARG A 304 -4.90 -0.84 7.29
CA ARG A 304 -4.33 0.24 8.12
C ARG A 304 -5.22 0.55 9.32
N GLN A 305 -6.54 0.56 9.11
CA GLN A 305 -7.51 0.78 10.18
C GLN A 305 -7.42 -0.27 11.31
N MET A 306 -7.25 -1.56 10.97
CA MET A 306 -7.12 -2.62 11.97
C MET A 306 -5.84 -2.46 12.79
N ARG A 307 -4.72 -2.15 12.11
CA ARG A 307 -3.43 -1.89 12.76
C ARG A 307 -3.51 -0.68 13.67
N GLU A 308 -4.08 0.42 13.19
CA GLU A 308 -4.18 1.68 13.93
C GLU A 308 -4.91 1.53 15.26
N LEU A 309 -5.98 0.73 15.34
CA LEU A 309 -6.68 0.46 16.60
C LEU A 309 -5.77 -0.15 17.68
N ALA A 310 -4.89 -1.07 17.30
CA ALA A 310 -3.95 -1.71 18.21
C ALA A 310 -2.71 -0.82 18.46
N ILE A 311 -2.18 -0.16 17.43
CA ILE A 311 -1.07 0.78 17.56
C ILE A 311 -1.43 1.93 18.50
N ASN A 312 -2.67 2.45 18.43
CA ASN A 312 -3.15 3.49 19.34
C ASN A 312 -3.17 3.02 20.80
N LEU A 313 -3.52 1.76 21.05
CA LEU A 313 -3.43 1.19 22.39
C LEU A 313 -1.97 1.12 22.86
N PHE A 314 -1.05 0.67 22.01
CA PHE A 314 0.36 0.51 22.37
C PHE A 314 1.03 1.88 22.63
N ALA A 315 0.79 2.84 21.74
CA ALA A 315 1.31 4.19 21.83
C ALA A 315 0.81 4.93 23.08
N ALA A 316 -0.43 4.69 23.52
CA ALA A 316 -0.98 5.31 24.73
C ALA A 316 -0.24 4.89 26.02
N TYR A 317 0.55 3.82 25.97
CA TYR A 317 1.42 3.36 27.06
C TYR A 317 2.90 3.61 26.76
N ASN A 318 3.24 4.39 25.73
CA ASN A 318 4.62 4.61 25.26
C ASN A 318 5.32 3.30 24.88
N ALA A 319 4.63 2.32 24.29
CA ALA A 319 5.30 1.16 23.75
C ALA A 319 5.97 1.46 22.40
N ARG A 320 7.17 0.91 22.19
CA ARG A 320 7.83 0.88 20.88
C ARG A 320 7.14 -0.15 20.00
N VAL A 321 6.55 0.31 18.90
CA VAL A 321 5.83 -0.55 17.96
C VAL A 321 6.76 -1.01 16.84
N ARG A 322 6.91 -2.33 16.69
CA ARG A 322 7.55 -3.00 15.56
C ARG A 322 6.49 -3.80 14.79
N ILE A 323 6.27 -3.50 13.52
CA ILE A 323 5.40 -4.32 12.67
C ILE A 323 6.28 -5.31 11.91
N VAL A 324 5.91 -6.59 11.95
CA VAL A 324 6.52 -7.64 11.12
C VAL A 324 5.47 -8.08 10.13
N TYR A 325 5.65 -7.67 8.88
CA TYR A 325 4.80 -8.03 7.76
C TYR A 325 5.37 -9.24 7.05
N ILE A 326 4.58 -10.30 6.93
CA ILE A 326 4.99 -11.52 6.24
C ILE A 326 4.09 -11.74 5.04
N GLU A 327 4.73 -11.97 3.90
CA GLU A 327 4.09 -12.23 2.64
C GLU A 327 4.58 -13.54 2.03
N ALA A 328 3.64 -14.30 1.47
CA ALA A 328 3.91 -15.48 0.67
C ALA A 328 3.35 -15.26 -0.74
N SER A 329 3.92 -15.93 -1.74
CA SER A 329 3.33 -16.00 -3.08
C SER A 329 1.92 -16.61 -3.02
N GLU A 330 1.10 -16.38 -4.06
CA GLU A 330 -0.27 -16.91 -4.10
C GLU A 330 -0.31 -18.43 -3.92
N ASP A 331 0.53 -19.14 -4.66
CA ASP A 331 0.63 -20.60 -4.60
C ASP A 331 1.07 -21.08 -3.21
N HIS A 332 2.11 -20.47 -2.63
CA HIS A 332 2.58 -20.81 -1.29
C HIS A 332 1.51 -20.50 -0.23
N LEU A 333 0.85 -19.35 -0.28
CA LEU A 333 -0.19 -18.96 0.67
C LEU A 333 -1.33 -19.98 0.70
N TYR A 334 -1.84 -20.37 -0.47
CA TYR A 334 -2.93 -21.34 -0.57
C TYR A 334 -2.49 -22.76 -0.23
N ALA A 335 -1.27 -23.16 -0.62
CA ALA A 335 -0.70 -24.45 -0.23
C ALA A 335 -0.55 -24.56 1.29
N GLN A 336 0.10 -23.59 1.92
CA GLN A 336 0.26 -23.55 3.38
C GLN A 336 -1.10 -23.54 4.08
N ASN A 337 -2.08 -22.76 3.59
CA ASN A 337 -3.39 -22.71 4.23
C ASN A 337 -4.15 -24.05 4.17
N ARG A 338 -3.96 -24.89 3.14
CA ARG A 338 -4.55 -26.23 3.06
C ARG A 338 -3.96 -27.20 4.09
N GLU A 339 -2.69 -27.04 4.44
CA GLU A 339 -1.97 -27.93 5.36
C GLU A 339 -2.18 -27.57 6.85
N ARG A 340 -2.81 -26.43 7.15
CA ARG A 340 -3.05 -25.98 8.53
C ARG A 340 -4.09 -26.86 9.22
N ALA A 341 -3.85 -27.16 10.49
CA ALA A 341 -4.83 -27.81 11.37
C ALA A 341 -6.20 -27.09 11.37
N TYR A 342 -6.19 -25.76 11.20
CA TYR A 342 -7.39 -24.94 11.02
C TYR A 342 -7.26 -24.10 9.74
N SER A 343 -7.59 -24.71 8.60
CA SER A 343 -7.61 -24.03 7.31
C SER A 343 -8.68 -22.93 7.26
N VAL A 344 -8.35 -21.78 6.68
CA VAL A 344 -9.33 -20.71 6.43
C VAL A 344 -9.96 -20.91 5.05
N PRO A 345 -11.31 -20.83 4.90
CA PRO A 345 -11.94 -20.98 3.59
C PRO A 345 -11.41 -19.98 2.56
N ALA A 346 -11.24 -20.41 1.30
CA ALA A 346 -10.69 -19.57 0.23
C ALA A 346 -11.46 -18.25 0.04
N GLU A 347 -12.79 -18.28 0.17
CA GLU A 347 -13.64 -17.08 0.11
C GLU A 347 -13.32 -16.04 1.19
N VAL A 348 -12.91 -16.49 2.38
CA VAL A 348 -12.50 -15.59 3.46
C VAL A 348 -11.16 -14.95 3.13
N ILE A 349 -10.22 -15.70 2.56
CA ILE A 349 -8.93 -15.18 2.10
C ILE A 349 -9.15 -14.12 1.01
N ARG A 350 -10.00 -14.39 0.01
CA ARG A 350 -10.34 -13.41 -1.03
C ARG A 350 -10.93 -12.11 -0.44
N LYS A 351 -11.83 -12.22 0.54
CA LYS A 351 -12.38 -11.05 1.27
C LYS A 351 -11.34 -10.26 2.07
N LEU A 352 -10.23 -10.89 2.47
CA LEU A 352 -9.10 -10.22 3.13
C LEU A 352 -8.19 -9.54 2.09
N ILE A 353 -7.93 -10.21 0.96
CA ILE A 353 -7.21 -9.64 -0.19
C ILE A 353 -7.89 -8.36 -0.69
N ASP A 354 -9.23 -8.33 -0.72
CA ASP A 354 -10.03 -7.14 -1.06
C ASP A 354 -9.85 -5.92 -0.13
N ARG A 355 -9.16 -6.09 0.99
CA ARG A 355 -8.87 -5.05 1.99
C ARG A 355 -7.38 -4.95 2.34
N TRP A 356 -6.54 -5.56 1.51
CA TRP A 356 -5.13 -5.74 1.77
C TRP A 356 -4.34 -4.44 1.54
N GLU A 357 -3.94 -3.82 2.64
CA GLU A 357 -3.06 -2.66 2.72
C GLU A 357 -1.78 -3.07 3.46
N VAL A 358 -0.62 -3.00 2.79
CA VAL A 358 0.68 -3.34 3.37
C VAL A 358 1.11 -2.25 4.38
N PRO A 359 1.71 -2.60 5.53
CA PRO A 359 2.15 -1.61 6.51
C PRO A 359 3.38 -0.83 6.06
N ASP A 360 3.45 0.43 6.50
CA ASP A 360 4.56 1.33 6.19
C ASP A 360 5.11 2.06 7.42
N LEU A 361 6.24 2.76 7.23
CA LEU A 361 7.01 3.40 8.30
C LEU A 361 6.27 4.57 9.00
N THR A 362 5.19 5.09 8.43
CA THR A 362 4.37 6.12 9.10
C THR A 362 3.51 5.53 10.24
N GLU A 363 3.29 4.21 10.23
CA GLU A 363 2.45 3.53 11.22
C GLU A 363 3.23 3.12 12.48
N ALA A 364 4.55 2.92 12.39
CA ALA A 364 5.34 2.30 13.44
C ALA A 364 6.77 2.85 13.55
N HIS A 365 7.42 2.53 14.67
CA HIS A 365 8.83 2.88 14.87
C HIS A 365 9.73 2.10 13.90
N ARG A 366 9.34 0.85 13.60
CA ARG A 366 10.01 -0.05 12.66
C ARG A 366 8.97 -0.92 11.95
N VAL A 367 9.19 -1.16 10.67
CA VAL A 367 8.45 -2.14 9.86
C VAL A 367 9.47 -3.05 9.20
N ASP A 368 9.30 -4.35 9.36
CA ASP A 368 10.09 -5.38 8.66
C ASP A 368 9.18 -6.08 7.64
N TRP A 369 9.64 -6.19 6.40
CA TRP A 369 8.98 -6.98 5.36
C TRP A 369 9.75 -8.29 5.20
N ILE A 370 9.04 -9.41 5.34
CA ILE A 370 9.58 -10.76 5.26
C ILE A 370 8.91 -11.47 4.10
N GLU A 371 9.71 -11.88 3.12
CA GLU A 371 9.26 -12.67 1.97
C GLU A 371 9.45 -14.17 2.23
N GLU A 372 8.51 -14.96 1.72
CA GLU A 372 8.61 -16.41 1.60
C GLU A 372 9.07 -17.12 2.88
N PHE A 373 8.24 -17.06 3.91
CA PHE A 373 8.53 -17.77 5.15
C PHE A 373 7.99 -19.21 5.11
N PRO A 374 8.85 -20.23 5.32
CA PRO A 374 8.45 -21.64 5.29
C PRO A 374 7.42 -21.97 6.37
N ASN A 375 6.64 -23.03 6.15
CA ASN A 375 5.77 -23.57 7.19
C ASN A 375 6.59 -24.36 8.23
N ALA A 376 6.01 -24.62 9.41
CA ALA A 376 6.69 -25.36 10.48
C ALA A 376 7.20 -26.75 10.03
N ALA A 377 6.53 -27.39 9.06
CA ALA A 377 6.94 -28.70 8.55
C ALA A 377 8.19 -28.64 7.65
N GLN A 378 8.46 -27.50 7.02
CA GLN A 378 9.65 -27.26 6.19
C GLN A 378 10.87 -26.84 7.03
N VAL A 379 10.65 -26.18 8.18
CA VAL A 379 11.76 -25.73 9.05
C VAL A 379 12.35 -26.88 9.88
N ILE A 380 11.59 -27.94 10.16
CA ILE A 380 12.07 -29.12 10.90
C ILE A 380 12.99 -30.03 10.05
N LYS A 381 13.18 -29.72 8.75
CA LYS A 381 14.02 -30.53 7.83
C LYS A 381 15.50 -30.12 7.77
N PHE A 382 16.00 -29.23 8.63
CA PHE A 382 17.42 -28.86 8.68
C PHE A 382 18.02 -29.00 10.07
#